data_AF-A0A1A9I6B7-F1
#
_entry.id   AF-A0A1A9I6B7-F1
#
_cell.length_a   1.000
_cell.length_b   1.000
_cell.length_c   1.000
_cell.angle_alpha   90.00
_cell.angle_beta   90.00
_cell.angle_gamma   90.00
#
_symmetry.space_group_name_H-M   'P 1'
#
loop_
_entity.id
_entity.type
_entity.pdbx_description
1 polymer ?
#
loop_
_entity_poly.entity_id
_entity_poly.type
_entity_poly.pdbx_seq_one_letter_code
_entity_poly.pdbx_strand_id
1 'polypeptide(L)'
;MNTIKQKNKGGRPRKSVKRSCRLRVACTSLELKIIELKARQVQLTISEFLREAALNSQIVTREKTLPAAVLDFTGTLNHLAANINSLAYKNNSAQTFNAFERAELKQLAAQVKELAQAIKNSLQ
;
A
#
# COMPACT_ATOMS: atom_id res chain seq x y z
N MET A 1 7.68 59.31 26.31
CA MET A 1 8.07 58.49 25.14
C MET A 1 6.82 58.23 24.30
N ASN A 2 6.67 58.92 23.17
CA ASN A 2 5.48 58.78 22.31
C ASN A 2 5.60 57.53 21.45
N THR A 3 4.75 56.54 21.71
CA THR A 3 4.62 55.33 20.88
C THR A 3 3.93 55.67 19.56
N ILE A 4 4.62 55.44 18.45
CA ILE A 4 4.09 55.63 17.09
C ILE A 4 2.98 54.60 16.86
N LYS A 5 1.71 55.02 16.97
CA LYS A 5 0.56 54.19 16.57
C LYS A 5 0.60 54.01 15.05
N GLN A 6 0.93 52.81 14.58
CA GLN A 6 0.87 52.47 13.16
C GLN A 6 -0.58 52.58 12.66
N LYS A 7 -0.81 53.44 11.66
CA LYS A 7 -2.12 53.58 11.01
C LYS A 7 -2.51 52.25 10.35
N ASN A 8 -3.73 51.77 10.61
CA ASN A 8 -4.32 50.67 9.87
C ASN A 8 -4.42 51.09 8.39
N LYS A 9 -3.67 50.41 7.52
CA LYS A 9 -3.72 50.63 6.07
C LYS A 9 -5.11 50.22 5.59
N GLY A 10 -6.00 51.20 5.39
CA GLY A 10 -7.36 51.01 4.91
C GLY A 10 -7.34 50.24 3.59
N GLY A 11 -7.67 48.96 3.66
CA GLY A 11 -7.64 48.02 2.55
C GLY A 11 -8.25 46.70 2.96
N ARG A 12 -8.67 45.89 1.98
CA ARG A 12 -9.23 44.57 2.24
C ARG A 12 -8.20 43.69 2.98
N PRO A 13 -8.51 43.17 4.18
CA PRO A 13 -7.62 42.27 4.90
C PRO A 13 -7.17 41.10 4.01
N ARG A 14 -5.89 40.75 4.08
CA ARG A 14 -5.36 39.60 3.34
C ARG A 14 -5.99 38.33 3.91
N LYS A 15 -6.42 37.42 3.02
CA LYS A 15 -6.86 36.08 3.43
C LYS A 15 -5.70 35.35 4.11
N SER A 16 -5.97 34.64 5.21
CA SER A 16 -4.94 33.86 5.93
C SER A 16 -4.37 32.75 5.05
N VAL A 17 -5.21 32.07 4.28
CA VAL A 17 -4.81 31.04 3.31
C VAL A 17 -5.28 31.43 1.91
N LYS A 18 -4.33 31.77 1.05
CA LYS A 18 -4.59 32.10 -0.36
C LYS A 18 -4.24 30.90 -1.25
N ARG A 19 -5.08 30.63 -2.25
CA ARG A 19 -4.81 29.63 -3.30
C ARG A 19 -3.95 30.28 -4.40
N SER A 20 -2.64 30.40 -4.17
CA SER A 20 -1.72 31.09 -5.10
C SER A 20 -1.03 30.17 -6.11
N CYS A 21 -1.04 28.85 -5.89
CA CYS A 21 -0.41 27.89 -6.78
C CYS A 21 -1.29 27.60 -8.00
N ARG A 22 -0.66 27.37 -9.16
CA ARG A 22 -1.33 26.99 -10.41
C ARG A 22 -0.90 25.60 -10.85
N LEU A 23 -1.85 24.82 -11.35
CA LEU A 23 -1.64 23.52 -11.96
C LEU A 23 -2.14 23.58 -13.40
N ARG A 24 -1.33 23.10 -14.35
CA ARG A 24 -1.70 23.02 -15.78
C ARG A 24 -2.03 21.57 -16.13
N VAL A 25 -3.16 21.36 -16.79
CA VAL A 25 -3.59 20.05 -17.28
C VAL A 25 -3.68 20.13 -18.79
N ALA A 26 -2.79 19.43 -19.49
CA ALA A 26 -2.90 19.24 -20.92
C ALA A 26 -3.97 18.17 -21.20
N CYS A 27 -4.85 18.44 -22.16
CA CYS A 27 -5.90 17.52 -22.56
C CYS A 27 -6.25 17.74 -24.04
N THR A 28 -6.83 16.73 -24.65
CA THR A 28 -7.43 16.79 -25.98
C THR A 28 -8.73 17.58 -25.97
N SER A 29 -9.19 18.03 -27.14
CA SER A 29 -10.47 18.74 -27.27
C SER A 29 -11.67 17.92 -26.78
N LEU A 30 -11.62 16.60 -26.93
CA LEU A 30 -12.65 15.69 -26.44
C LEU A 30 -12.65 15.61 -24.90
N GLU A 31 -11.48 15.43 -24.30
CA GLU A 31 -11.33 15.39 -22.84
C GLU A 31 -11.77 16.70 -22.19
N LEU A 32 -11.42 17.85 -22.78
CA LEU A 32 -11.87 19.15 -22.29
C LEU A 32 -13.40 19.24 -22.26
N LYS A 33 -14.06 18.82 -23.35
CA LYS A 33 -15.53 18.83 -23.43
C LYS A 33 -16.18 17.89 -22.41
N ILE A 34 -15.59 16.72 -22.19
CA ILE A 34 -16.05 15.78 -21.17
C ILE A 34 -15.92 16.38 -19.77
N ILE A 35 -14.78 17.01 -19.46
CA ILE A 35 -14.53 17.67 -18.17
C ILE A 35 -15.54 18.80 -17.95
N GLU A 36 -15.81 19.61 -18.97
CA GLU A 36 -16.81 20.68 -18.92
C GLU A 36 -18.20 20.15 -18.63
N LEU A 37 -18.64 19.10 -19.33
CA LEU A 37 -19.95 18.49 -19.12
C LEU A 37 -20.07 17.92 -17.70
N LYS A 38 -19.04 17.22 -17.20
CA LYS A 38 -19.03 16.69 -15.84
C LYS A 38 -19.06 17.79 -14.79
N ALA A 39 -18.27 18.86 -14.97
CA ALA A 39 -18.28 20.00 -14.07
C ALA A 39 -19.67 20.69 -14.03
N ARG A 40 -20.31 20.85 -15.19
CA ARG A 40 -21.68 21.40 -15.29
C ARG A 40 -22.71 20.51 -14.62
N GLN A 41 -22.61 19.18 -14.75
CA GLN A 41 -23.53 18.24 -14.10
C GLN A 41 -23.54 18.38 -12.58
N VAL A 42 -22.39 18.68 -11.97
CA VAL A 42 -22.26 18.90 -10.52
C VAL A 42 -22.29 20.38 -10.12
N GLN A 43 -22.61 21.28 -11.05
CA GLN A 43 -22.70 22.74 -10.82
C GLN A 43 -21.42 23.38 -10.26
N LEU A 44 -20.26 22.85 -10.64
CA LEU A 44 -18.95 23.39 -10.27
C LEU A 44 -18.25 24.02 -11.46
N THR A 45 -17.34 24.96 -11.22
CA THR A 45 -16.38 25.35 -12.26
C THR A 45 -15.42 24.21 -12.55
N ILE A 46 -14.81 24.19 -13.74
CA ILE A 46 -13.79 23.17 -14.11
C ILE A 46 -12.69 23.08 -13.05
N SER A 47 -12.24 24.23 -12.52
CA SER A 47 -11.17 24.30 -11.52
C SER A 47 -11.57 23.74 -10.15
N GLU A 48 -12.85 23.88 -9.78
CA GLU A 48 -13.38 23.31 -8.54
C GLU A 48 -13.62 21.82 -8.71
N PHE A 49 -14.27 21.42 -9.80
CA PHE A 49 -14.51 20.03 -10.12
C PHE A 49 -13.22 19.21 -10.13
N LEU A 50 -12.19 19.64 -10.87
CA LEU A 50 -10.92 18.91 -10.93
C LEU A 50 -10.22 18.87 -9.57
N ARG A 51 -10.35 19.90 -8.76
CA ARG A 51 -9.74 19.95 -7.42
C ARG A 51 -10.45 19.02 -6.45
N GLU A 52 -11.79 19.09 -6.38
CA GLU A 52 -12.59 18.20 -5.55
C GLU A 52 -12.40 16.74 -5.99
N ALA A 53 -12.37 16.48 -7.30
CA ALA A 53 -12.08 15.16 -7.82
C ALA A 53 -10.67 14.68 -7.42
N ALA A 54 -9.66 15.55 -7.45
CA ALA A 54 -8.29 15.18 -7.09
C ALA A 54 -8.07 15.02 -5.57
N LEU A 55 -8.80 15.77 -4.74
CA LEU A 55 -8.68 15.68 -3.27
C LEU A 55 -9.48 14.50 -2.70
N ASN A 56 -10.60 14.17 -3.32
CA ASN A 56 -11.49 13.10 -2.88
C ASN A 56 -11.31 11.80 -3.68
N SER A 57 -10.43 11.77 -4.68
CA SER A 57 -10.14 10.53 -5.39
C SER A 57 -9.43 9.55 -4.47
N GLN A 58 -10.01 8.36 -4.34
CA GLN A 58 -9.25 7.21 -3.88
C GLN A 58 -8.43 6.72 -5.06
N ILE A 59 -7.14 7.09 -5.08
CA ILE A 59 -6.19 6.37 -5.92
C ILE A 59 -6.06 5.00 -5.29
N VAL A 60 -6.73 4.01 -5.87
CA VAL A 60 -6.41 2.61 -5.60
C VAL A 60 -5.03 2.40 -6.17
N THR A 61 -4.01 2.67 -5.35
CA THR A 61 -2.67 2.16 -5.59
C THR A 61 -2.88 0.67 -5.80
N ARG A 62 -2.54 0.14 -6.97
CA ARG A 62 -2.50 -1.30 -7.17
C ARG A 62 -1.46 -1.82 -6.20
N GLU A 63 -1.91 -2.13 -4.99
CA GLU A 63 -1.10 -2.80 -4.00
C GLU A 63 -0.68 -4.10 -4.65
N LYS A 64 0.60 -4.17 -5.04
CA LYS A 64 1.24 -5.42 -5.44
C LYS A 64 1.51 -6.29 -4.21
N THR A 65 0.83 -6.03 -3.11
CA THR A 65 0.92 -6.82 -1.90
C THR A 65 0.04 -8.04 -2.12
N LEU A 66 0.65 -9.20 -1.92
CA LEU A 66 -0.09 -10.45 -1.92
C LEU A 66 -1.14 -10.38 -0.81
N PRO A 67 -2.33 -10.99 -0.98
CA PRO A 67 -3.32 -11.06 0.09
C PRO A 67 -2.69 -11.57 1.39
N ALA A 68 -3.17 -11.11 2.55
CA ALA A 68 -2.59 -11.46 3.85
C ALA A 68 -2.40 -12.98 4.03
N ALA A 69 -3.39 -13.78 3.63
CA ALA A 69 -3.31 -15.24 3.66
C ALA A 69 -2.13 -15.80 2.84
N VAL A 70 -1.80 -15.18 1.70
CA VAL A 70 -0.68 -15.60 0.84
C VAL A 70 0.66 -15.18 1.44
N LEU A 71 0.72 -14.04 2.13
CA LEU A 71 1.91 -13.59 2.85
C LEU A 71 2.23 -14.52 4.04
N ASP A 72 1.23 -14.84 4.86
CA ASP A 72 1.37 -15.76 6.00
C ASP A 72 1.80 -17.16 5.54
N PHE A 73 1.23 -17.61 4.42
CA PHE A 73 1.59 -18.86 3.78
C PHE A 73 3.05 -18.85 3.29
N THR A 74 3.48 -17.77 2.64
CA THR A 74 4.88 -17.60 2.18
C THR A 74 5.87 -17.59 3.35
N GLY A 75 5.50 -16.96 4.48
CA GLY A 75 6.29 -16.99 5.71
C GLY A 75 6.47 -18.41 6.25
N THR A 76 5.38 -19.18 6.30
CA THR A 76 5.39 -20.57 6.76
C THR A 76 6.30 -21.45 5.88
N LEU A 77 6.22 -21.30 4.55
CA LEU A 77 7.10 -22.01 3.61
C LEU A 77 8.58 -21.66 3.80
N ASN A 78 8.91 -20.39 4.02
CA ASN A 78 10.29 -19.97 4.24
C ASN A 78 10.88 -20.57 5.51
N HIS A 79 10.10 -20.63 6.60
CA HIS A 79 10.53 -21.28 7.84
C HIS A 79 10.80 -22.78 7.64
N LEU A 80 9.91 -23.49 6.94
CA LEU A 80 10.10 -24.90 6.62
C LEU A 80 11.35 -25.12 5.76
N ALA A 81 11.56 -24.29 4.73
CA ALA A 81 12.73 -24.36 3.87
C ALA A 81 14.04 -24.15 4.65
N ALA A 82 14.07 -23.19 5.57
CA ALA A 82 15.21 -22.95 6.44
C ALA A 82 15.54 -24.17 7.31
N ASN A 83 14.53 -24.76 7.96
CA ASN A 83 14.70 -25.95 8.80
C ASN A 83 15.23 -27.15 8.00
N ILE A 84 14.67 -27.39 6.80
CA ILE A 84 15.14 -28.45 5.90
C ILE A 84 16.60 -28.20 5.48
N ASN A 85 16.95 -26.96 5.15
CA ASN A 85 18.31 -26.61 4.74
C ASN A 85 19.32 -26.83 5.87
N SER A 86 18.96 -26.48 7.12
CA SER A 86 19.79 -26.75 8.30
C SER A 86 20.01 -28.24 8.53
N LEU A 87 18.98 -29.06 8.34
CA LEU A 87 19.08 -30.53 8.45
C LEU A 87 19.92 -31.14 7.32
N ALA A 88 19.77 -30.65 6.10
CA ALA A 88 20.56 -31.08 4.94
C ALA A 88 22.05 -30.76 5.15
N TYR A 89 22.39 -29.57 5.66
CA TYR A 89 23.76 -29.20 5.98
C TYR A 89 24.39 -30.16 7.01
N LYS A 90 23.65 -30.52 8.07
CA LYS A 90 24.10 -31.47 9.10
C LYS A 90 24.26 -32.91 8.58
N ASN A 91 23.36 -33.35 7.70
CA ASN A 91 23.49 -34.65 7.05
C ASN A 91 24.72 -34.70 6.12
N ASN A 92 24.96 -33.62 5.38
CA ASN A 92 26.12 -33.49 4.50
C ASN A 92 27.45 -33.41 5.26
N SER A 93 27.44 -32.96 6.51
CA SER A 93 28.62 -32.98 7.39
C SER A 93 28.84 -34.32 8.11
N ALA A 94 28.12 -35.38 7.72
CA ALA A 94 28.18 -36.74 8.28
C ALA A 94 27.91 -36.81 9.79
N GLN A 95 27.23 -35.82 10.36
CA GLN A 95 26.79 -35.85 11.76
C GLN A 95 25.54 -36.70 11.88
N THR A 96 25.55 -37.62 12.85
CA THR A 96 24.37 -38.43 13.16
C THR A 96 23.35 -37.62 13.95
N PHE A 97 22.10 -37.62 13.48
CA PHE A 97 21.02 -36.95 14.20
C PHE A 97 20.85 -37.54 15.60
N ASN A 98 20.80 -36.67 16.60
CA ASN A 98 20.50 -37.09 17.97
C ASN A 98 18.99 -37.43 18.12
N ALA A 99 18.59 -37.98 19.27
CA ALA A 99 17.21 -38.41 19.50
C ALA A 99 16.19 -37.24 19.42
N PHE A 100 16.61 -36.04 19.82
CA PHE A 100 15.80 -34.84 19.78
C PHE A 100 15.58 -34.34 18.34
N GLU A 101 16.64 -34.28 17.55
CA GLU A 101 16.62 -33.88 16.13
C GLU A 101 15.80 -34.87 15.29
N ARG A 102 15.80 -36.17 15.63
CA ARG A 102 14.91 -37.15 14.99
C ARG A 102 13.44 -36.90 15.30
N ALA A 103 13.12 -36.42 16.50
CA ALA A 103 11.75 -36.04 16.86
C ALA A 103 11.33 -34.75 16.13
N GLU A 104 12.23 -33.77 16.07
CA GLU A 104 12.05 -32.52 15.31
C GLU A 104 11.83 -32.78 13.81
N LEU A 105 12.60 -33.71 13.22
CA LEU A 105 12.41 -34.18 11.84
C LEU A 105 11.02 -34.76 11.60
N LYS A 106 10.53 -35.60 12.52
CA LYS A 106 9.18 -36.18 12.43
C LYS A 106 8.10 -35.10 12.55
N GLN A 107 8.30 -34.13 13.42
CA GLN A 107 7.38 -33.00 13.57
C GLN A 107 7.37 -32.11 12.31
N LEU A 108 8.54 -31.81 11.75
CA LEU A 108 8.66 -31.03 10.51
C LEU A 108 8.00 -31.74 9.33
N ALA A 109 8.17 -33.06 9.21
CA ALA A 109 7.51 -33.87 8.19
C ALA A 109 5.97 -33.86 8.35
N ALA A 110 5.47 -33.87 9.59
CA ALA A 110 4.04 -33.74 9.86
C ALA A 110 3.52 -32.34 9.45
N GLN A 111 4.24 -31.28 9.80
CA GLN A 111 3.89 -29.90 9.43
C GLN A 111 3.88 -29.68 7.91
N VAL A 112 4.83 -30.25 7.17
CA VAL A 112 4.85 -30.22 5.70
C VAL A 112 3.63 -30.93 5.11
N LYS A 113 3.22 -32.07 5.68
CA LYS A 113 2.04 -32.82 5.24
C LYS A 113 0.74 -32.05 5.50
N GLU A 114 0.63 -31.41 6.66
CA GLU A 114 -0.51 -30.54 7.00
C GLU A 114 -0.59 -29.34 6.06
N LEU A 115 0.54 -28.69 5.77
CA LEU A 115 0.62 -27.60 4.82
C LEU A 115 0.18 -28.04 3.40
N ALA A 116 0.65 -29.19 2.93
CA ALA A 116 0.25 -29.74 1.63
C ALA A 116 -1.26 -30.01 1.56
N GLN A 117 -1.87 -30.48 2.66
CA GLN A 117 -3.31 -30.68 2.73
C GLN A 117 -4.08 -29.34 2.74
N ALA A 118 -3.57 -28.32 3.45
CA ALA A 118 -4.16 -26.98 3.47
C ALA A 118 -4.15 -26.35 2.06
N ILE A 119 -3.04 -26.49 1.33
CA ILE A 119 -2.94 -26.04 -0.08
C ILE A 119 -3.99 -26.74 -0.93
N LYS A 120 -4.07 -28.08 -0.85
CA LYS A 120 -5.05 -28.86 -1.61
C LYS A 120 -6.48 -28.40 -1.36
N ASN A 121 -6.82 -28.13 -0.10
CA ASN A 121 -8.16 -27.67 0.28
C ASN A 121 -8.45 -26.23 -0.19
N SER A 122 -7.44 -25.36 -0.29
CA SER A 122 -7.61 -23.98 -0.79
C SER A 122 -7.76 -23.86 -2.31
N LEU A 123 -7.46 -24.92 -3.06
CA LEU A 123 -7.50 -24.97 -4.53
C LEU A 123 -8.72 -25.74 -5.08
N GLN A 124 -9.53 -26.34 -4.20
CA GLN A 124 -10.79 -27.04 -4.52
C GLN A 124 -11.99 -26.17 -4.19
#